data_AF-A0A923ME30-F1
#
_entry.id   AF-A0A923ME30-F1
#
_cell.length_a   1.000
_cell.length_b   1.000
_cell.length_c   1.000
_cell.angle_alpha   90.00
_cell.angle_beta   90.00
_cell.angle_gamma   90.00
#
_symmetry.space_group_name_H-M   'P 1'
#
loop_
_entity.id
_entity.type
_entity.pdbx_description
1 polymer ?
#
loop_
_entity_poly.entity_id
_entity_poly.type
_entity_poly.pdbx_seq_one_letter_code
_entity_poly.pdbx_strand_id
1 'polypeptide(L)'
;MTHPRISRAFCALLLAACTMPVLAGPDGQFDDALASYRAARYSEAFGRMMALANRGDADAARIVLFMHQYGPMLYGSYWDLNPQEVDSFREVAMLASNRRAPVFVPYGQARKPAAVKAVRASPGSVK
;
A
#
# COMPACT_ATOMS: atom_id res chain seq x y z
N MET A 1 37.58 41.66 36.64
CA MET A 1 36.19 41.38 37.08
C MET A 1 35.39 40.85 35.90
N THR A 2 35.15 39.53 35.94
CA THR A 2 33.94 38.80 35.52
C THR A 2 33.41 38.88 34.07
N HIS A 3 33.67 37.79 33.33
CA HIS A 3 32.92 37.32 32.15
C HIS A 3 31.45 37.04 32.46
N PRO A 4 30.60 37.04 31.40
CA PRO A 4 29.70 35.89 31.22
C PRO A 4 29.91 35.20 29.87
N ARG A 5 30.06 33.88 29.96
CA ARG A 5 30.08 32.90 28.86
C ARG A 5 28.66 32.74 28.30
N ILE A 6 28.44 33.02 27.02
CA ILE A 6 27.21 32.62 26.32
C ILE A 6 27.53 31.38 25.50
N SER A 7 27.29 30.24 26.15
CA SER A 7 27.23 28.91 25.55
C SER A 7 25.93 28.79 24.76
N ARG A 8 26.03 28.77 23.43
CA ARG A 8 24.95 28.36 22.51
C ARG A 8 25.52 27.46 21.42
N ALA A 9 26.19 26.40 21.85
CA ALA A 9 26.11 25.16 21.09
C ALA A 9 24.71 24.61 21.34
N PHE A 10 23.89 24.41 20.31
CA PHE A 10 22.97 23.27 20.15
C PHE A 10 22.02 23.49 18.96
N CYS A 11 21.88 22.44 18.16
CA CYS A 11 20.76 22.17 17.24
C CYS A 11 20.59 23.07 16.01
N ALA A 12 21.21 22.67 14.90
CA ALA A 12 20.46 22.32 13.69
C ALA A 12 21.40 21.64 12.68
N LEU A 13 21.81 20.42 13.01
CA LEU A 13 22.28 19.46 12.02
C LEU A 13 21.05 19.14 11.15
N LEU A 14 20.80 19.97 10.15
CA LEU A 14 19.86 19.70 9.06
C LEU A 14 20.47 18.59 8.21
N LEU A 15 20.40 17.37 8.74
CA LEU A 15 20.39 16.14 7.96
C LEU A 15 19.23 16.28 6.98
N ALA A 16 19.56 16.81 5.81
CA ALA A 16 18.79 16.63 4.59
C ALA A 16 18.71 15.12 4.35
N ALA A 17 17.73 14.48 4.98
CA ALA A 17 17.25 13.19 4.57
C ALA A 17 16.68 13.39 3.17
N CYS A 18 17.53 13.20 2.16
CA CYS A 18 17.09 12.67 0.89
C CYS A 18 16.49 11.29 1.21
N THR A 19 15.23 11.26 1.65
CA THR A 19 14.34 10.15 1.37
C THR A 19 14.32 10.04 -0.14
N MET A 20 15.27 9.29 -0.68
CA MET A 20 15.27 8.89 -2.07
C MET A 20 13.90 8.24 -2.27
N PRO A 21 13.04 8.79 -3.14
CA PRO A 21 11.88 8.03 -3.55
C PRO A 21 12.48 6.79 -4.19
N VAL A 22 12.35 5.65 -3.51
CA VAL A 22 12.62 4.36 -4.14
C VAL A 22 11.85 4.42 -5.45
N LEU A 23 12.53 4.18 -6.56
CA LEU A 23 11.92 4.17 -7.88
C LEU A 23 11.05 2.91 -7.97
N ALA A 24 10.02 2.84 -7.14
CA ALA A 24 8.98 1.85 -7.22
C ALA A 24 8.28 2.14 -8.55
N GLY A 25 8.48 1.24 -9.50
CA GLY A 25 7.68 1.24 -10.72
C GLY A 25 6.18 1.24 -10.39
N PRO A 26 5.31 1.45 -11.39
CA PRO A 26 3.86 1.44 -11.21
C PRO A 26 3.34 0.21 -10.41
N ASP A 27 4.04 -0.92 -10.52
CA ASP A 27 3.74 -2.13 -9.77
C ASP A 27 4.05 -2.02 -8.27
N GLY A 28 5.23 -1.48 -7.90
CA GLY A 28 5.63 -1.36 -6.49
C GLY A 28 4.74 -0.40 -5.70
N GLN A 29 4.30 0.70 -6.32
CA GLN A 29 3.39 1.65 -5.66
C GLN A 29 2.00 1.06 -5.42
N PHE A 30 1.55 0.18 -6.32
CA PHE A 30 0.30 -0.54 -6.17
C PHE A 30 0.41 -1.63 -5.10
N ASP A 31 1.52 -2.35 -5.05
CA ASP A 31 1.81 -3.33 -4.00
C ASP A 31 1.86 -2.68 -2.61
N ASP A 32 2.44 -1.48 -2.49
CA ASP A 32 2.41 -0.71 -1.25
C ASP A 32 0.98 -0.33 -0.84
N ALA A 33 0.16 0.10 -1.81
CA ALA A 33 -1.26 0.40 -1.55
C ALA A 33 -2.03 -0.85 -1.09
N LEU A 34 -1.77 -2.00 -1.70
CA LEU A 34 -2.32 -3.29 -1.27
C LEU A 34 -1.80 -3.71 0.10
N ALA A 35 -0.55 -3.41 0.45
CA ALA A 35 -0.01 -3.68 1.78
C ALA A 35 -0.77 -2.88 2.84
N SER A 36 -1.04 -1.59 2.61
CA SER A 36 -1.90 -0.78 3.48
C SER A 36 -3.32 -1.37 3.58
N TYR A 37 -3.89 -1.81 2.46
CA TYR A 37 -5.21 -2.44 2.43
C TYR A 37 -5.27 -3.72 3.28
N ARG A 38 -4.29 -4.61 3.12
CA ARG A 38 -4.17 -5.88 3.87
C ARG A 38 -3.94 -5.64 5.36
N ALA A 39 -3.28 -4.55 5.73
CA ALA A 39 -3.09 -4.13 7.11
C ALA A 39 -4.33 -3.42 7.70
N ALA A 40 -5.48 -3.47 7.04
CA ALA A 40 -6.72 -2.79 7.41
C ALA A 40 -6.60 -1.24 7.51
N ARG A 41 -5.56 -0.65 6.89
CA ARG A 41 -5.36 0.80 6.81
C ARG A 41 -6.10 1.33 5.57
N TYR A 42 -7.41 1.16 5.55
CA TYR A 42 -8.23 1.39 4.35
C TYR A 42 -8.19 2.82 3.83
N SER A 43 -8.18 3.83 4.71
CA SER A 43 -8.09 5.25 4.28
C SER A 43 -6.76 5.55 3.59
N GLU A 44 -5.66 4.97 4.08
CA GLU A 44 -4.36 5.12 3.44
C GLU A 44 -4.29 4.37 2.11
N ALA A 45 -4.80 3.14 2.08
CA ALA A 45 -4.91 2.36 0.85
C ALA A 45 -5.69 3.12 -0.22
N PHE A 46 -6.85 3.69 0.15
CA PHE A 46 -7.67 4.49 -0.73
C PHE A 46 -6.90 5.69 -1.30
N GLY A 47 -6.24 6.48 -0.45
CA GLY A 47 -5.45 7.64 -0.90
C GLY A 47 -4.32 7.25 -1.87
N ARG A 48 -3.61 6.15 -1.59
CA ARG A 48 -2.56 5.63 -2.49
C ARG A 48 -3.14 5.14 -3.82
N MET A 49 -4.26 4.42 -3.80
CA MET A 49 -4.95 3.95 -5.01
C MET A 49 -5.50 5.12 -5.83
N MET A 50 -6.07 6.14 -5.19
CA MET A 50 -6.56 7.34 -5.85
C MET A 50 -5.43 8.10 -6.55
N ALA A 51 -4.25 8.22 -5.92
CA ALA A 51 -3.06 8.80 -6.57
C ALA A 51 -2.56 7.99 -7.77
N LEU A 52 -2.78 6.67 -7.80
CA LEU A 52 -2.48 5.82 -8.95
C LEU A 52 -3.55 5.95 -10.04
N ALA A 53 -4.83 5.95 -9.68
CA ALA A 53 -5.95 6.13 -10.60
C ALA A 53 -5.86 7.47 -11.36
N ASN A 54 -5.52 8.55 -10.65
CA ASN A 54 -5.25 9.86 -11.24
C ASN A 54 -4.10 9.87 -12.25
N ARG A 55 -3.19 8.88 -12.19
CA ARG A 55 -2.10 8.69 -13.17
C ARG A 55 -2.46 7.74 -14.31
N GLY A 56 -3.72 7.32 -14.41
CA GLY A 56 -4.22 6.42 -15.45
C GLY A 56 -4.11 4.94 -15.09
N ASP A 57 -3.93 4.60 -13.82
CA ASP A 57 -3.85 3.21 -13.38
C ASP A 57 -5.23 2.53 -13.34
N ALA A 58 -5.48 1.63 -14.29
CA ALA A 58 -6.77 0.98 -14.46
C ALA A 58 -7.21 0.13 -13.25
N ASP A 59 -6.29 -0.62 -12.62
CA ASP A 59 -6.65 -1.46 -11.47
C ASP A 59 -6.91 -0.62 -10.22
N ALA A 60 -6.10 0.41 -10.00
CA ALA A 60 -6.31 1.32 -8.89
C ALA A 60 -7.66 2.04 -9.01
N ALA A 61 -8.03 2.48 -10.21
CA ALA A 61 -9.33 3.10 -10.48
C ALA A 61 -10.51 2.14 -10.16
N ARG A 62 -10.41 0.87 -10.55
CA ARG A 62 -11.41 -0.17 -10.21
C ARG A 62 -11.57 -0.32 -8.70
N ILE A 63 -10.46 -0.34 -7.96
CA ILE A 63 -10.49 -0.49 -6.49
C ILE A 63 -11.06 0.77 -5.83
N VAL A 64 -10.69 1.97 -6.28
CA VAL A 64 -11.22 3.24 -5.76
C VAL A 64 -12.74 3.31 -5.94
N LEU A 65 -13.24 3.00 -7.15
CA LEU A 65 -14.67 2.95 -7.42
C LEU A 65 -15.39 1.90 -6.56
N PHE A 66 -14.78 0.72 -6.37
CA PHE A 66 -15.33 -0.32 -5.51
C PHE A 66 -15.41 0.14 -4.04
N MET A 67 -14.35 0.74 -3.51
CA MET A 67 -14.32 1.27 -2.15
C MET A 67 -15.31 2.43 -1.96
N HIS A 68 -15.44 3.32 -2.94
CA HIS A 68 -16.44 4.39 -2.91
C HIS A 68 -17.87 3.82 -2.88
N GLN A 69 -18.18 2.87 -3.76
CA GLN A 69 -19.55 2.33 -3.88
C GLN A 69 -19.96 1.46 -2.68
N TYR A 70 -19.08 0.57 -2.23
CA TYR A 70 -19.39 -0.40 -1.16
C TYR A 70 -18.85 0.01 0.20
N GLY A 71 -18.35 1.24 0.29
CA GLY A 71 -17.60 1.73 1.41
C GLY A 71 -18.28 1.56 2.77
N PRO A 72 -19.53 2.07 2.90
CA PRO A 72 -20.27 2.01 4.15
C PRO A 72 -20.56 0.59 4.62
N MET A 73 -20.80 -0.34 3.68
CA MET A 73 -21.15 -1.72 4.00
C MET A 73 -19.94 -2.56 4.38
N LEU A 74 -18.81 -2.40 3.67
CA LEU A 74 -17.64 -3.27 3.85
C LEU A 74 -16.65 -2.74 4.89
N TYR A 75 -16.59 -1.42 5.07
CA TYR A 75 -15.56 -0.80 5.91
C TYR A 75 -16.12 0.21 6.91
N GLY A 76 -17.44 0.42 6.94
CA GLY A 76 -18.08 1.40 7.83
C GLY A 76 -17.63 2.84 7.56
N SER A 77 -17.12 3.13 6.35
CA SER A 77 -16.52 4.42 6.00
C SER A 77 -17.06 4.93 4.66
N TYR A 78 -17.19 6.24 4.54
CA TYR A 78 -17.53 6.92 3.30
C TYR A 78 -16.27 7.51 2.69
N TRP A 79 -16.13 7.37 1.37
CA TRP A 79 -15.06 8.02 0.62
C TRP A 79 -15.69 8.98 -0.37
N ASP A 80 -15.38 10.25 -0.18
CA ASP A 80 -15.92 11.32 -1.00
C ASP A 80 -15.23 11.31 -2.36
N LEU A 81 -15.96 10.91 -3.39
CA LEU A 81 -15.66 11.19 -4.78
C LEU A 81 -16.79 12.06 -5.31
N ASN A 82 -16.45 13.16 -5.99
CA ASN A 82 -17.45 13.93 -6.69
C ASN A 82 -17.88 13.20 -8.00
N PRO A 83 -19.02 13.57 -8.60
CA PRO A 83 -19.50 12.90 -9.81
C PRO A 83 -18.49 12.88 -10.96
N GLN A 84 -17.72 13.95 -11.13
CA GLN A 84 -16.72 14.06 -12.20
C GLN A 84 -15.53 13.12 -11.97
N GLU A 85 -15.08 12.95 -10.73
CA GLU A 85 -14.05 11.98 -10.36
C GLU A 85 -14.53 10.55 -10.59
N VAL A 86 -15.81 10.26 -10.27
CA VAL A 86 -16.41 8.96 -10.55
C VAL A 86 -16.41 8.65 -12.04
N ASP A 87 -16.81 9.61 -12.88
CA ASP A 87 -16.84 9.41 -14.33
C ASP A 87 -15.42 9.28 -14.91
N SER A 88 -14.48 10.12 -14.48
CA SER A 88 -13.07 9.99 -14.88
C SER A 88 -12.47 8.64 -14.50
N PHE A 89 -12.73 8.14 -13.29
CA PHE A 89 -12.23 6.83 -12.87
C PHE A 89 -12.94 5.68 -13.57
N ARG A 90 -14.19 5.84 -14.00
CA ARG A 90 -14.86 4.82 -14.85
C ARG A 90 -14.16 4.69 -16.19
N GLU A 91 -13.78 5.81 -16.81
CA GLU A 91 -13.02 5.80 -18.07
C GLU A 91 -11.66 5.11 -17.89
N VAL A 92 -10.92 5.48 -16.84
CA VAL A 92 -9.61 4.84 -16.51
C VAL A 92 -9.78 3.35 -16.22
N ALA A 93 -10.83 2.95 -15.50
CA ALA A 93 -11.11 1.56 -15.17
C ALA A 93 -11.44 0.68 -16.40
N MET A 94 -11.85 1.27 -17.52
CA MET A 94 -12.06 0.55 -18.78
C MET A 94 -10.78 0.29 -19.57
N LEU A 95 -9.68 0.98 -19.24
CA LEU A 95 -8.39 0.76 -19.89
C LEU A 95 -7.83 -0.63 -19.60
N ALA A 96 -6.97 -1.12 -20.49
CA ALA A 96 -6.21 -2.33 -20.25
C ALA A 96 -5.30 -2.12 -19.04
N SER A 97 -5.27 -3.11 -18.13
CA SER A 97 -4.24 -3.10 -17.09
C SER A 97 -2.93 -3.60 -17.66
N ASN A 98 -1.83 -2.94 -17.27
CA ASN A 98 -0.48 -3.42 -17.53
C ASN A 98 -0.05 -4.50 -16.52
N ARG A 99 -0.85 -4.76 -15.48
CA ARG A 99 -0.58 -5.81 -14.49
C ARG A 99 -1.13 -7.14 -14.94
N ARG A 100 -0.44 -8.20 -14.54
CA ARG A 100 -0.94 -9.57 -14.70
C ARG A 100 -2.15 -9.77 -13.79
N ALA A 101 -3.30 -10.08 -14.38
CA ALA A 101 -4.50 -10.41 -13.63
C ALA A 101 -4.24 -11.58 -12.66
N PRO A 102 -4.80 -11.53 -11.43
CA PRO A 102 -4.71 -12.65 -10.52
C PRO A 102 -5.38 -13.89 -11.15
N VAL A 103 -4.70 -15.03 -11.10
CA VAL A 103 -5.29 -16.29 -11.54
C VAL A 103 -6.34 -16.70 -10.52
N PHE A 104 -7.62 -16.65 -10.91
CA PHE A 104 -8.68 -17.23 -10.09
C PHE A 104 -8.51 -18.74 -10.03
N VAL A 105 -8.32 -19.27 -8.82
CA VAL A 105 -8.30 -20.72 -8.57
C VAL A 105 -9.61 -21.08 -7.86
N PRO A 106 -10.50 -21.85 -8.52
CA PRO A 106 -11.75 -22.28 -7.90
C PRO A 106 -11.51 -23.02 -6.58
N TYR A 107 -12.40 -22.80 -5.62
CA TYR A 107 -12.36 -23.53 -4.34
C TYR A 107 -12.48 -25.05 -4.62
N GLY A 108 -11.49 -25.83 -4.16
CA GLY A 108 -11.36 -27.27 -4.46
C GLY A 108 -10.23 -27.63 -5.44
N GLN A 109 -9.73 -26.66 -6.24
CA GLN A 109 -8.55 -26.82 -7.09
C GLN A 109 -7.29 -26.16 -6.52
N ALA A 110 -7.44 -25.37 -5.45
CA ALA A 110 -6.30 -24.85 -4.69
C ALA A 110 -5.49 -26.03 -4.17
N ARG A 111 -4.29 -26.23 -4.74
CA ARG A 111 -3.32 -27.22 -4.27
C ARG A 111 -3.11 -26.92 -2.78
N LYS A 112 -3.48 -27.86 -1.88
CA LYS A 112 -3.14 -27.77 -0.45
C LYS A 112 -1.69 -27.33 -0.37
N PRO A 113 -1.34 -26.23 0.33
CA PRO A 113 0.06 -25.89 0.52
C PRO A 113 0.71 -27.13 1.12
N ALA A 114 1.78 -27.62 0.48
CA ALA A 114 2.51 -28.76 0.98
C ALA A 114 2.84 -28.47 2.44
N ALA A 115 2.41 -29.35 3.35
CA ALA A 115 2.71 -29.21 4.76
C ALA A 115 4.23 -29.04 4.88
N VAL A 116 4.66 -27.84 5.28
CA VAL A 116 6.06 -27.58 5.58
C VAL A 116 6.41 -28.57 6.67
N LYS A 117 7.24 -29.58 6.35
CA LYS A 117 7.75 -30.53 7.35
C LYS A 117 8.41 -29.68 8.43
N ALA A 118 7.83 -29.67 9.63
CA ALA A 118 8.47 -29.09 10.79
C ALA A 118 9.84 -29.78 10.93
N VAL A 119 10.91 -29.02 10.72
CA VAL A 119 12.26 -29.46 11.03
C VAL A 119 12.28 -29.65 12.54
N ARG A 120 12.16 -30.91 12.96
CA ARG A 120 12.29 -31.33 14.36
C ARG A 120 13.72 -30.99 14.77
N ALA A 121 13.89 -29.91 15.52
CA ALA A 121 15.17 -29.58 16.13
C ALA A 121 15.59 -30.75 17.03
N SER A 122 16.67 -31.42 16.67
CA SER A 122 17.30 -32.45 17.48
C SER A 122 18.09 -31.74 18.59
N PRO A 123 17.86 -32.02 19.89
CA PRO A 123 18.69 -31.47 20.95
C PRO A 123 20.03 -32.24 20.95
N GLY A 124 21.04 -31.65 20.31
CA GLY A 124 22.41 -32.13 20.32
C GLY A 124 23.10 -31.78 21.64
N SER A 125 23.59 -32.83 22.32
CA SER A 125 24.36 -32.82 23.56
C SER A 125 25.51 -31.83 23.60
N VAL A 126 25.69 -31.17 24.74
CA VAL A 126 27.00 -30.66 25.18
C VAL A 126 27.55 -31.68 26.17
N LYS A 127 28.73 -32.21 25.84
CA LYS A 127 29.56 -33.03 26.73
C LYS A 127 30.25 -32.16 27.77
#